data_AF-K5BKL1-F1
#
_entry.id   AF-K5BKL1-F1
#
_cell.length_a   1.000
_cell.length_b   1.000
_cell.length_c   1.000
_cell.angle_alpha   90.00
_cell.angle_beta   90.00
_cell.angle_gamma   90.00
#
_symmetry.space_group_name_H-M   'P 1'
#
loop_
_entity.id
_entity.type
_entity.pdbx_description
1 polymer ?
#
loop_
_entity_poly.entity_id
_entity_poly.type
_entity_poly.pdbx_seq_one_letter_code
_entity_poly.pdbx_strand_id
1 'polypeptide(L)'
;MFVLAWLLAAWQDVGVNAVRPVFGYNGAFFNMGTWAEFIPGWVEKGPENPQPIIYFLASYIVLTPLAIMGIDKLIETLRRRFPRLNRAGVIAFMIALFTFLCLALEQVFIRFGAWHYLRVNETWSIFPGTMYQFPLYEGVVFGGIVTVISIGIYCFRDKDGLMITDKGIERLKPTKWLPVIRILSLTAVFNLVMMVFMLGFNFVNMHAGTQPPADEIPSYVHHDMCGLADNPPCPPLP
;
A
#
# COMPACT_ATOMS: atom_id res chain seq x y z
N MET A 1 -7.10 -5.52 17.00
CA MET A 1 -7.96 -5.99 15.89
C MET A 1 -7.54 -5.36 14.56
N PHE A 2 -7.68 -4.05 14.35
CA PHE A 2 -7.37 -3.41 13.06
C PHE A 2 -5.94 -3.66 12.56
N VAL A 3 -4.94 -3.50 13.44
CA VAL A 3 -3.52 -3.81 13.14
C VAL A 3 -3.34 -5.24 12.69
N LEU A 4 -3.90 -6.20 13.43
CA LEU A 4 -3.81 -7.62 13.10
C LEU A 4 -4.49 -7.92 11.76
N ALA A 5 -5.62 -7.29 11.48
CA ALA A 5 -6.32 -7.48 10.21
C ALA A 5 -5.49 -6.96 9.02
N TRP A 6 -4.83 -5.81 9.17
CA TRP A 6 -3.92 -5.30 8.14
C TRP A 6 -2.66 -6.14 7.99
N LEU A 7 -2.03 -6.57 9.08
CA LEU A 7 -0.88 -7.47 9.03
C LEU A 7 -1.19 -8.76 8.27
N LEU A 8 -2.41 -9.31 8.43
CA LEU A 8 -2.88 -10.48 7.71
C LEU A 8 -3.25 -10.21 6.24
N ALA A 9 -3.39 -8.96 5.83
CA ALA A 9 -3.60 -8.57 4.42
C ALA A 9 -2.29 -8.12 3.74
N ALA A 10 -1.26 -7.80 4.53
CA ALA A 10 -0.04 -7.17 4.06
C ALA A 10 0.85 -8.09 3.20
N TRP A 11 0.61 -9.41 3.19
CA TRP A 11 1.30 -10.32 2.27
C TRP A 11 1.13 -9.94 0.79
N GLN A 12 0.09 -9.18 0.45
CA GLN A 12 -0.17 -8.71 -0.92
C GLN A 12 0.77 -7.58 -1.38
N ASP A 13 1.58 -7.00 -0.48
CA ASP A 13 2.43 -5.84 -0.77
C ASP A 13 3.44 -6.09 -1.90
N VAL A 14 3.96 -7.32 -1.98
CA VAL A 14 4.84 -7.77 -3.07
C VAL A 14 4.16 -7.70 -4.45
N GLY A 15 2.82 -7.66 -4.47
CA GLY A 15 2.00 -7.61 -5.66
C GLY A 15 2.29 -6.42 -6.58
N VAL A 16 2.92 -5.35 -6.09
CA VAL A 16 3.34 -4.20 -6.92
C VAL A 16 4.25 -4.61 -8.10
N ASN A 17 5.00 -5.70 -7.95
CA ASN A 17 5.90 -6.25 -8.96
C ASN A 17 5.33 -7.48 -9.70
N ALA A 18 4.05 -7.83 -9.51
CA ALA A 18 3.48 -9.10 -9.95
C ALA A 18 3.49 -9.33 -11.45
N VAL A 19 3.33 -8.29 -12.28
CA VAL A 19 3.36 -8.40 -13.75
C VAL A 19 4.69 -7.96 -14.35
N ARG A 20 5.40 -7.03 -13.71
CA ARG A 20 6.71 -6.52 -14.14
C ARG A 20 7.45 -5.85 -12.97
N PRO A 21 8.78 -5.70 -13.03
CA PRO A 21 9.51 -4.94 -12.02
C PRO A 21 9.19 -3.45 -12.14
N VAL A 22 8.56 -2.88 -11.11
CA VAL A 22 8.17 -1.46 -11.01
C VAL A 22 8.78 -0.79 -9.80
N PHE A 23 9.07 -1.55 -8.75
CA PHE A 23 9.49 -1.04 -7.46
C PHE A 23 10.65 -1.87 -6.89
N GLY A 24 11.63 -1.20 -6.26
CA GLY A 24 12.79 -1.82 -5.63
C GLY A 24 13.03 -1.29 -4.22
N TYR A 25 13.13 -2.19 -3.24
CA TYR A 25 13.58 -1.84 -1.89
C TYR A 25 15.10 -1.79 -1.85
N ASN A 26 15.67 -1.03 -0.90
CA ASN A 26 17.10 -1.07 -0.65
C ASN A 26 17.50 -2.44 -0.06
N GLY A 27 18.46 -3.12 -0.71
CA GLY A 27 19.02 -4.40 -0.28
C GLY A 27 19.75 -4.37 1.06
N ALA A 28 20.10 -3.18 1.57
CA ALA A 28 20.71 -3.01 2.88
C ALA A 28 19.73 -3.25 4.05
N PHE A 29 18.42 -3.33 3.78
CA PHE A 29 17.45 -3.75 4.80
C PHE A 29 17.67 -5.21 5.23
N PHE A 30 17.21 -5.52 6.44
CA PHE A 30 17.15 -6.90 6.89
C PHE A 30 16.06 -7.64 6.12
N ASN A 31 16.49 -8.33 5.06
CA ASN A 31 15.63 -9.01 4.11
C ASN A 31 15.95 -10.51 4.09
N MET A 32 14.92 -11.36 4.04
CA MET A 32 15.06 -12.83 3.94
C MET A 32 14.52 -13.34 2.59
N GLY A 33 14.68 -12.55 1.52
CA GLY A 33 14.08 -12.80 0.23
C GLY A 33 12.63 -12.30 0.15
N THR A 34 11.81 -12.98 -0.64
CA THR A 34 10.41 -12.64 -0.90
C THR A 34 9.58 -13.89 -1.08
N TRP A 35 8.28 -13.80 -0.82
CA TRP A 35 7.31 -14.88 -1.04
C TRP A 35 6.55 -14.74 -2.37
N ALA A 36 6.98 -13.79 -3.21
CA ALA A 36 6.30 -13.42 -4.44
C ALA A 36 6.10 -14.60 -5.41
N GLU A 37 7.11 -15.46 -5.54
CA GLU A 37 7.09 -16.64 -6.43
C GLU A 37 5.99 -17.65 -6.09
N PHE A 38 5.49 -17.64 -4.85
CA PHE A 38 4.42 -18.55 -4.41
C PHE A 38 3.01 -17.99 -4.67
N ILE A 39 2.90 -16.76 -5.18
CA ILE A 39 1.60 -16.14 -5.45
C ILE A 39 1.08 -16.62 -6.82
N PRO A 40 -0.15 -17.16 -6.89
CA PRO A 40 -0.74 -17.57 -8.16
C PRO A 40 -0.82 -16.40 -9.16
N GLY A 41 -0.39 -16.65 -10.40
CA GLY A 41 -0.36 -15.63 -11.46
C GLY A 41 0.88 -14.72 -11.43
N TRP A 42 1.88 -15.04 -10.60
CA TRP A 42 3.18 -14.36 -10.62
C TRP A 42 3.91 -14.62 -11.94
N VAL A 43 4.48 -13.56 -12.52
CA VAL A 43 5.31 -13.65 -13.73
C VAL A 43 6.78 -13.67 -13.30
N GLU A 44 7.53 -14.70 -13.70
CA GLU A 44 8.96 -14.85 -13.40
C GLU A 44 9.82 -13.79 -14.11
N LYS A 45 10.65 -13.05 -13.34
CA LYS A 45 11.46 -11.91 -13.83
C LYS A 45 12.93 -11.98 -13.42
N GLY A 46 13.41 -13.15 -13.02
CA GLY A 46 14.72 -13.30 -12.39
C GLY A 46 14.64 -13.13 -10.87
N PRO A 47 15.71 -12.65 -10.21
CA PRO A 47 15.72 -12.48 -8.77
C PRO A 47 14.71 -11.42 -8.35
N GLU A 48 13.89 -11.75 -7.37
CA GLU A 48 12.75 -10.92 -6.97
C GLU A 48 13.13 -9.90 -5.89
N ASN A 49 12.44 -8.75 -5.90
CA ASN A 49 12.70 -7.66 -4.97
C ASN A 49 12.55 -8.13 -3.50
N PRO A 50 13.64 -8.10 -2.70
CA PRO A 50 13.63 -8.56 -1.33
C PRO A 50 12.74 -7.67 -0.45
N GLN A 51 11.99 -8.30 0.46
CA GLN A 51 11.04 -7.59 1.31
C GLN A 51 11.67 -7.19 2.65
N PRO A 52 11.59 -5.91 3.05
CA PRO A 52 12.15 -5.44 4.31
C PRO A 52 11.20 -5.78 5.46
N ILE A 53 11.26 -7.03 5.93
CA ILE A 53 10.34 -7.58 6.94
C ILE A 53 10.27 -6.70 8.20
N ILE A 54 11.39 -6.16 8.68
CA ILE A 54 11.39 -5.31 9.87
C ILE A 54 10.66 -3.98 9.61
N TYR A 55 10.96 -3.32 8.49
CA TYR A 55 10.28 -2.08 8.11
C TYR A 55 8.79 -2.32 7.90
N PHE A 56 8.46 -3.39 7.18
CA PHE A 56 7.11 -3.85 6.94
C PHE A 56 6.34 -4.03 8.27
N LEU A 57 6.86 -4.85 9.20
CA LEU A 57 6.23 -5.04 10.50
C LEU A 57 6.11 -3.73 11.29
N ALA A 58 7.16 -2.90 11.30
CA ALA A 58 7.16 -1.62 11.98
C ALA A 58 6.09 -0.67 11.41
N SER A 59 5.95 -0.59 10.09
CA SER A 59 4.96 0.27 9.43
C SER A 59 3.53 -0.16 9.79
N TYR A 60 3.21 -1.45 9.69
CA TYR A 60 1.87 -1.94 9.99
C TYR A 60 1.53 -1.93 11.49
N ILE A 61 2.51 -2.11 12.37
CA ILE A 61 2.31 -2.11 13.83
C ILE A 61 2.29 -0.69 14.41
N VAL A 62 3.07 0.24 13.86
CA VAL A 62 3.25 1.58 14.44
C VAL A 62 2.54 2.64 13.61
N LEU A 63 2.82 2.71 12.30
CA LEU A 63 2.32 3.79 11.44
C LEU A 63 0.80 3.70 11.27
N THR A 64 0.28 2.48 11.09
CA THR A 64 -1.15 2.24 10.91
C THR A 64 -1.98 2.66 12.14
N PRO A 65 -1.65 2.29 13.40
CA PRO A 65 -2.32 2.83 14.59
C PRO A 65 -2.24 4.34 14.73
N LEU A 66 -1.05 4.92 14.49
CA LEU A 66 -0.85 6.36 14.62
C LEU A 66 -1.71 7.12 13.61
N ALA A 67 -1.81 6.64 12.37
CA ALA A 67 -2.69 7.22 11.36
C ALA A 67 -4.16 7.20 11.80
N ILE A 68 -4.63 6.08 12.38
CA ILE A 68 -6.01 5.96 12.88
C ILE A 68 -6.28 6.92 14.04
N MET A 69 -5.37 6.97 15.03
CA MET A 69 -5.51 7.87 16.18
C MET A 69 -5.48 9.34 15.76
N GLY A 70 -4.62 9.68 14.80
CA GLY A 70 -4.55 11.02 14.22
C GLY A 70 -5.84 11.41 13.51
N ILE A 71 -6.44 10.48 12.77
CA ILE A 71 -7.70 10.71 12.06
C ILE A 71 -8.88 10.88 13.00
N ASP A 72 -9.01 10.05 14.03
CA ASP A 72 -10.15 10.14 14.95
C ASP A 72 -10.23 11.54 15.59
N LYS A 73 -9.07 12.03 16.06
CA LYS A 73 -8.91 13.39 16.60
C LYS A 73 -9.12 14.46 15.53
N LEU A 74 -8.68 14.23 14.30
CA LEU A 74 -8.86 15.19 13.20
C LEU A 74 -10.33 15.30 12.78
N ILE A 75 -11.05 14.18 12.67
CA ILE A 75 -12.48 14.15 12.37
C ILE A 75 -13.26 14.87 13.48
N GLU A 76 -12.93 14.60 14.74
CA GLU A 76 -13.52 15.31 15.88
C GLU A 76 -13.28 16.82 15.79
N THR A 77 -12.05 17.24 15.50
CA THR A 77 -11.67 18.64 15.36
C THR A 77 -12.38 19.31 14.18
N LEU A 78 -12.48 18.64 13.04
CA LEU A 78 -13.14 19.14 11.84
C LEU A 78 -14.65 19.28 12.06
N ARG A 79 -15.31 18.32 12.72
CA ARG A 79 -16.73 18.42 13.06
C ARG A 79 -17.01 19.55 14.05
N ARG A 80 -16.11 19.79 15.01
CA ARG A 80 -16.22 20.90 15.97
C ARG A 80 -16.02 22.26 15.29
N ARG A 81 -15.06 22.37 14.36
CA ARG A 81 -14.69 23.63 13.70
C ARG A 81 -15.59 23.98 12.51
N PHE A 82 -16.11 22.98 11.80
CA PHE A 82 -16.97 23.15 10.62
C PHE A 82 -18.23 22.27 10.71
N PRO A 83 -19.20 22.63 11.58
CA PRO A 83 -20.42 21.84 11.78
C PRO A 83 -21.34 21.76 10.55
N ARG A 84 -21.12 22.61 9.53
CA ARG A 84 -21.86 22.60 8.25
C ARG A 84 -21.25 21.67 7.20
N LEU A 85 -20.10 21.04 7.47
CA LEU A 85 -19.44 20.18 6.49
C LEU A 85 -20.19 18.85 6.37
N ASN A 86 -20.75 18.56 5.19
CA ASN A 86 -21.41 17.29 4.94
C ASN A 86 -20.39 16.13 4.97
N ARG A 87 -20.84 14.89 5.21
CA ARG A 87 -19.97 13.70 5.34
C ARG A 87 -19.05 13.51 4.13
N ALA A 88 -19.55 13.80 2.93
CA ALA A 88 -18.76 13.73 1.70
C ALA A 88 -17.59 14.74 1.69
N GLY A 89 -17.78 15.94 2.24
CA GLY A 89 -16.72 16.96 2.32
C GLY A 89 -15.61 16.55 3.28
N VAL A 90 -15.93 15.89 4.39
CA VAL A 90 -14.93 15.32 5.31
C VAL A 90 -14.12 14.24 4.62
N ILE A 91 -14.78 13.31 3.91
CA ILE A 91 -14.10 12.22 3.19
C ILE A 91 -13.19 12.78 2.09
N ALA A 92 -13.67 13.74 1.29
CA ALA A 92 -12.86 14.37 0.24
C ALA A 92 -11.64 15.09 0.82
N PHE A 93 -11.81 15.82 1.92
CA PHE A 93 -10.69 16.46 2.62
C PHE A 93 -9.67 15.44 3.14
N MET A 94 -10.14 14.32 3.72
CA MET A 94 -9.25 13.26 4.18
C MET A 94 -8.48 12.63 3.01
N ILE A 95 -9.14 12.33 1.89
CA ILE A 95 -8.46 11.79 0.71
C ILE A 95 -7.35 12.74 0.27
N ALA A 96 -7.66 14.04 0.13
CA ALA A 96 -6.66 15.04 -0.26
C ALA A 96 -5.49 15.13 0.73
N LEU A 97 -5.78 15.12 2.04
CA LEU A 97 -4.75 15.17 3.09
C LEU A 97 -3.85 13.94 3.06
N PHE A 98 -4.43 12.73 2.99
CA PHE A 98 -3.64 11.49 3.00
C PHE A 98 -2.87 11.27 1.71
N THR A 99 -3.41 11.69 0.56
CA THR A 99 -2.65 11.76 -0.68
C THR A 99 -1.45 12.68 -0.53
N PHE A 100 -1.63 13.90 0.01
CA PHE A 100 -0.52 14.82 0.22
C PHE A 100 0.53 14.27 1.20
N LEU A 101 0.10 13.70 2.32
CA LEU A 101 1.00 13.08 3.30
C LEU A 101 1.76 11.90 2.70
N CYS A 102 1.10 11.05 1.92
CA CYS A 102 1.73 9.94 1.20
C CYS A 102 2.79 10.47 0.23
N LEU A 103 2.46 11.45 -0.61
CA LEU A 103 3.41 12.07 -1.55
C LEU A 103 4.63 12.67 -0.82
N ALA A 104 4.40 13.39 0.27
CA ALA A 104 5.48 14.01 1.03
C ALA A 104 6.40 12.98 1.70
N LEU A 105 5.82 11.98 2.38
CA LEU A 105 6.58 10.94 3.06
C LEU A 105 7.33 10.05 2.07
N GLU A 106 6.69 9.66 0.97
CA GLU A 106 7.33 8.89 -0.11
C GLU A 106 8.54 9.63 -0.67
N GLN A 107 8.40 10.92 -0.97
CA GLN A 107 9.53 11.71 -1.45
C GLN A 107 10.66 11.81 -0.42
N VAL A 108 10.35 11.81 0.88
CA VAL A 108 11.38 11.75 1.93
C VAL A 108 12.09 10.39 1.90
N PHE A 109 11.37 9.28 1.87
CA PHE A 109 11.96 7.94 1.88
C PHE A 109 12.76 7.62 0.61
N ILE A 110 12.28 8.04 -0.55
CA ILE A 110 12.99 7.91 -1.83
C ILE A 110 14.30 8.71 -1.81
N ARG A 111 14.29 9.92 -1.22
CA ARG A 111 15.52 10.73 -1.08
C ARG A 111 16.50 10.17 -0.05
N PHE A 112 16.01 9.51 0.99
CA PHE A 112 16.86 8.74 1.90
C PHE A 112 17.40 7.45 1.26
N GLY A 113 16.89 7.04 0.10
CA GLY A 113 17.29 5.81 -0.57
C GLY A 113 16.75 4.55 0.08
N ALA A 114 15.60 4.63 0.77
CA ALA A 114 14.96 3.47 1.36
C ALA A 114 14.36 2.55 0.28
N TRP A 115 13.73 3.13 -0.74
CA TRP A 115 13.21 2.42 -1.91
C TRP A 115 13.04 3.38 -3.08
N HIS A 116 12.87 2.82 -4.27
CA HIS A 116 12.69 3.58 -5.50
C HIS A 116 11.63 2.94 -6.39
N TYR A 117 10.87 3.81 -7.06
CA TYR A 117 10.06 3.42 -8.20
C TYR A 117 10.97 3.35 -9.41
N LEU A 118 11.10 2.16 -9.98
CA LEU A 118 11.93 1.88 -11.14
C LEU A 118 11.17 2.10 -12.44
N ARG A 119 9.84 2.04 -12.42
CA ARG A 119 9.00 2.37 -13.58
C ARG A 119 7.82 3.22 -13.19
N VAL A 120 7.50 4.22 -14.00
CA VAL A 120 6.31 5.07 -13.84
C VAL A 120 5.68 5.41 -15.18
N ASN A 121 4.46 5.93 -15.13
CA ASN A 121 3.87 6.63 -16.26
C ASN A 121 4.39 8.08 -16.32
N GLU A 122 4.90 8.52 -17.47
CA GLU A 122 5.47 9.86 -17.66
C GLU A 122 4.52 11.00 -17.26
N THR A 123 3.23 10.86 -17.59
CA THR A 123 2.24 11.94 -17.41
C THR A 123 1.63 12.00 -16.02
N TRP A 124 1.62 10.88 -15.31
CA TRP A 124 1.01 10.73 -13.98
C TRP A 124 2.06 10.34 -12.94
N SER A 125 3.18 11.05 -12.92
CA SER A 125 4.24 10.89 -11.93
C SER A 125 4.92 12.22 -11.59
N ILE A 126 5.60 12.24 -10.46
CA ILE A 126 6.48 13.34 -10.04
C ILE A 126 7.91 12.95 -10.44
N PHE A 127 8.70 13.88 -10.97
CA PHE A 127 10.09 13.67 -11.41
C PHE A 127 10.29 12.45 -12.33
N PRO A 128 9.47 12.28 -13.40
CA PRO A 128 9.57 11.13 -14.29
C PRO A 128 10.97 10.98 -14.87
N GLY A 129 11.46 9.74 -14.94
CA GLY A 129 12.77 9.43 -15.53
C GLY A 129 13.96 9.75 -14.63
N THR A 130 13.73 10.02 -13.34
CA THR A 130 14.80 10.19 -12.34
C THR A 130 14.66 9.14 -11.24
N MET A 131 15.71 8.92 -10.46
CA MET A 131 15.64 8.07 -9.25
C MET A 131 14.66 8.59 -8.18
N TYR A 132 14.18 9.83 -8.30
CA TYR A 132 13.20 10.43 -7.39
C TYR A 132 11.76 10.31 -7.89
N GLN A 133 11.54 9.53 -8.95
CA GLN A 133 10.23 9.40 -9.55
C GLN A 133 9.23 8.75 -8.61
N PHE A 134 7.97 9.21 -8.67
CA PHE A 134 6.88 8.63 -7.88
C PHE A 134 5.56 8.65 -8.66
N PRO A 135 4.85 7.52 -8.77
CA PRO A 135 3.56 7.45 -9.46
C PRO A 135 2.45 8.15 -8.68
N LEU A 136 1.87 9.21 -9.26
CA LEU A 136 0.80 9.97 -8.60
C LEU A 136 -0.46 9.14 -8.35
N TYR A 137 -0.75 8.17 -9.24
CA TYR A 137 -1.88 7.27 -9.06
C TYR A 137 -1.75 6.40 -7.81
N GLU A 138 -0.53 6.07 -7.38
CA GLU A 138 -0.31 5.36 -6.13
C GLU A 138 -0.61 6.23 -4.93
N GLY A 139 -0.09 7.46 -4.90
CA GLY A 139 -0.38 8.41 -3.82
C GLY A 139 -1.88 8.73 -3.70
N VAL A 140 -2.60 8.79 -4.82
CA VAL A 140 -4.06 9.03 -4.81
C VAL A 140 -4.82 7.79 -4.38
N VAL A 141 -4.60 6.65 -5.04
CA VAL A 141 -5.40 5.45 -4.83
C VAL A 141 -5.01 4.73 -3.55
N PHE A 142 -3.73 4.47 -3.32
CA PHE A 142 -3.25 3.84 -2.09
C PHE A 142 -3.25 4.83 -0.94
N GLY A 143 -2.49 5.92 -1.10
CA GLY A 143 -2.33 6.94 -0.07
C GLY A 143 -3.66 7.57 0.33
N GLY A 144 -4.50 7.98 -0.63
CA GLY A 144 -5.81 8.58 -0.36
C GLY A 144 -6.93 7.57 -0.16
N ILE A 145 -7.35 6.89 -1.23
CA ILE A 145 -8.61 6.13 -1.27
C ILE A 145 -8.58 4.91 -0.35
N VAL A 146 -7.60 4.03 -0.50
CA VAL A 146 -7.46 2.79 0.30
C VAL A 146 -7.32 3.14 1.78
N THR A 147 -6.43 4.09 2.11
CA THR A 147 -6.24 4.55 3.50
C THR A 147 -7.54 5.10 4.11
N VAL A 148 -8.26 5.97 3.39
CA VAL A 148 -9.51 6.56 3.90
C VAL A 148 -10.65 5.54 4.00
N ILE A 149 -10.76 4.59 3.08
CA ILE A 149 -11.75 3.50 3.18
C ILE A 149 -11.46 2.64 4.40
N SER A 150 -10.21 2.22 4.57
CA SER A 150 -9.82 1.35 5.67
C SER A 150 -10.00 2.04 7.02
N ILE A 151 -9.58 3.29 7.15
CA ILE A 151 -9.78 4.03 8.40
C ILE A 151 -11.25 4.43 8.59
N GLY A 152 -11.99 4.69 7.51
CA GLY A 152 -13.43 4.90 7.54
C GLY A 152 -14.17 3.72 8.15
N ILE A 153 -13.81 2.48 7.80
CA ILE A 153 -14.37 1.26 8.41
C ILE A 153 -14.15 1.25 9.94
N TYR A 154 -13.00 1.74 10.40
CA TYR A 154 -12.71 1.87 11.84
C TYR A 154 -13.49 3.02 12.50
N CYS A 155 -13.52 4.20 11.90
CA CYS A 155 -14.08 5.41 12.50
C CYS A 155 -15.61 5.45 12.45
N PHE A 156 -16.26 4.80 11.47
CA PHE A 156 -17.72 4.71 11.37
C PHE A 156 -18.31 3.52 12.14
N ARG A 157 -17.67 3.13 13.26
CA ARG A 157 -18.23 2.16 14.19
C ARG A 157 -19.53 2.66 14.82
N ASP A 158 -20.43 1.72 15.08
CA ASP A 158 -21.65 2.04 15.83
C ASP A 158 -21.33 2.38 17.29
N LYS A 159 -22.32 2.89 18.03
CA LYS A 159 -22.24 3.20 19.46
C LYS A 159 -21.81 2.01 20.32
N ASP A 160 -22.08 0.80 19.83
CA ASP A 160 -21.68 -0.47 20.44
C ASP A 160 -20.26 -0.92 20.04
N GLY A 161 -19.52 -0.09 19.29
CA GLY A 161 -18.16 -0.39 18.83
C GLY A 161 -18.10 -1.45 17.71
N LEU A 162 -19.22 -1.70 17.04
CA LEU A 162 -19.34 -2.65 15.92
C LEU A 162 -18.99 -1.98 14.59
N MET A 163 -18.12 -2.62 13.80
CA MET A 163 -17.77 -2.20 12.45
C MET A 163 -18.81 -2.72 11.44
N ILE A 164 -18.78 -2.17 10.22
CA ILE A 164 -19.63 -2.67 9.13
C ILE A 164 -19.39 -4.16 8.83
N THR A 165 -18.17 -4.64 9.08
CA THR A 165 -17.74 -6.05 8.96
C THR A 165 -18.27 -6.95 10.08
N ASP A 166 -18.79 -6.36 11.16
CA ASP A 166 -19.36 -7.08 12.30
C ASP A 166 -20.89 -7.22 12.17
N LYS A 167 -21.52 -6.73 11.10
CA LYS A 167 -22.97 -6.91 10.89
C LYS A 167 -23.30 -8.40 10.75
N GLY A 168 -24.30 -8.88 11.48
CA GLY A 168 -24.66 -10.31 11.51
C GLY A 168 -24.01 -11.08 12.66
N ILE A 169 -23.13 -10.43 13.44
CA ILE A 169 -22.50 -11.05 14.61
C ILE A 169 -23.51 -11.46 15.69
N GLU A 170 -24.66 -10.78 15.73
CA GLU A 170 -25.78 -11.07 16.63
C GLU A 170 -26.42 -12.45 16.38
N ARG A 171 -26.20 -13.05 15.21
CA ARG A 171 -26.66 -14.41 14.88
C ARG A 171 -25.73 -15.49 15.45
N LEU A 172 -24.52 -15.11 15.86
CA LEU A 172 -23.55 -16.03 16.44
C LEU A 172 -23.79 -16.12 17.95
N LYS A 173 -23.73 -17.34 18.50
CA LYS A 173 -23.74 -17.53 19.95
C LYS A 173 -22.52 -16.82 20.56
N PRO A 174 -22.62 -16.18 21.74
CA PRO A 174 -21.47 -15.58 22.40
C PRO A 174 -20.43 -16.66 22.68
N THR A 175 -19.26 -16.56 22.04
CA THR A 175 -18.14 -17.48 22.26
C THR A 175 -16.86 -16.71 22.51
N LYS A 176 -15.86 -17.37 23.13
CA LYS A 176 -14.51 -16.81 23.29
C LYS A 176 -13.81 -16.49 21.94
N TRP A 177 -14.30 -17.05 20.84
CA TRP A 177 -13.75 -16.87 19.49
C TRP A 177 -14.30 -15.65 18.77
N LEU A 178 -15.28 -14.96 19.36
CA LEU A 178 -15.92 -13.80 18.74
C LEU A 178 -14.91 -12.72 18.28
N PRO A 179 -13.87 -12.35 19.07
CA PRO A 179 -12.86 -11.40 18.63
C PRO A 179 -12.03 -11.89 17.43
N VAL A 180 -11.76 -13.20 17.35
CA VAL A 180 -11.02 -13.81 16.23
C VAL A 180 -11.85 -13.77 14.96
N ILE A 181 -13.15 -14.12 15.05
CA ILE A 181 -14.08 -14.05 13.91
C ILE A 181 -14.16 -12.61 13.38
N ARG A 182 -14.25 -11.62 14.28
CA ARG A 182 -14.23 -10.20 13.90
C ARG A 182 -12.93 -9.82 13.17
N ILE A 183 -11.78 -10.22 13.71
CA ILE A 183 -10.47 -10.00 13.05
C ILE A 183 -10.48 -10.60 11.65
N LEU A 184 -10.86 -11.88 11.50
CA LEU A 184 -10.87 -12.57 10.21
C LEU A 184 -11.84 -11.93 9.19
N SER A 185 -13.02 -11.50 9.64
CA SER A 185 -13.98 -10.76 8.81
C SER A 185 -13.38 -9.46 8.28
N LEU A 186 -12.72 -8.68 9.16
CA LEU A 186 -12.04 -7.46 8.76
C LEU A 186 -10.84 -7.74 7.84
N THR A 187 -10.07 -8.79 8.12
CA THR A 187 -8.96 -9.25 7.28
C THR A 187 -9.44 -9.57 5.88
N ALA A 188 -10.58 -10.24 5.71
CA ALA A 188 -11.14 -10.58 4.40
C ALA A 188 -11.46 -9.32 3.59
N VAL A 189 -12.02 -8.29 4.22
CA VAL A 189 -12.29 -7.01 3.57
C VAL A 189 -10.99 -6.30 3.16
N PHE A 190 -9.98 -6.26 4.02
CA PHE A 190 -8.69 -5.66 3.65
C PHE A 190 -7.97 -6.44 2.56
N ASN A 191 -8.05 -7.77 2.56
CA ASN A 191 -7.52 -8.58 1.47
C ASN A 191 -8.22 -8.26 0.14
N LEU A 192 -9.54 -8.06 0.14
CA LEU A 192 -10.28 -7.67 -1.06
C LEU A 192 -9.88 -6.27 -1.56
N VAL A 193 -9.77 -5.30 -0.65
CA VAL A 193 -9.34 -3.93 -0.97
C VAL A 193 -7.94 -3.94 -1.58
N MET A 194 -7.00 -4.67 -0.96
CA MET A 194 -5.64 -4.82 -1.47
C MET A 194 -5.60 -5.54 -2.81
N MET A 195 -6.41 -6.58 -3.00
CA MET A 195 -6.44 -7.32 -4.26
C MET A 195 -6.93 -6.42 -5.41
N VAL A 196 -8.01 -5.66 -5.19
CA VAL A 196 -8.52 -4.70 -6.19
C VAL A 196 -7.48 -3.63 -6.49
N PHE A 197 -6.80 -3.11 -5.46
CA PHE A 197 -5.71 -2.16 -5.62
C PHE A 197 -4.56 -2.75 -6.45
N MET A 198 -4.05 -3.92 -6.09
CA MET A 198 -2.93 -4.57 -6.77
C MET A 198 -3.26 -4.91 -8.23
N LEU A 199 -4.47 -5.39 -8.51
CA LEU A 199 -4.92 -5.66 -9.88
C LEU A 199 -4.97 -4.36 -10.71
N GLY A 200 -5.58 -3.29 -10.17
CA GLY A 200 -5.65 -2.00 -10.84
C GLY A 200 -4.27 -1.37 -11.03
N PHE A 201 -3.42 -1.46 -10.01
CA PHE A 201 -2.06 -0.96 -10.03
C PHE A 201 -1.22 -1.66 -11.10
N ASN A 202 -1.25 -2.99 -11.15
CA ASN A 202 -0.53 -3.75 -12.18
C ASN A 202 -1.06 -3.45 -13.59
N PHE A 203 -2.38 -3.31 -13.76
CA PHE A 203 -2.98 -2.95 -15.06
C PHE A 203 -2.47 -1.61 -15.60
N VAL A 204 -2.37 -0.59 -14.74
CA VAL A 204 -1.79 0.71 -15.11
C VAL A 204 -0.28 0.57 -15.38
N ASN A 205 0.45 -0.17 -14.54
CA ASN A 205 1.89 -0.31 -14.64
C ASN A 205 2.37 -1.14 -15.85
N MET A 206 1.50 -1.95 -16.46
CA MET A 206 1.81 -2.55 -17.77
C MET A 206 2.21 -1.49 -18.82
N HIS A 207 1.72 -0.25 -18.67
CA HIS A 207 2.00 0.87 -19.56
C HIS A 207 3.03 1.86 -18.98
N ALA A 208 3.67 1.55 -17.84
CA ALA A 208 4.73 2.35 -17.25
C ALA A 208 6.05 2.15 -18.00
N GLY A 209 6.30 2.99 -19.01
CA GLY A 209 7.50 2.91 -19.86
C GLY A 209 8.69 3.70 -19.32
N THR A 210 8.45 4.70 -18.48
CA THR A 210 9.49 5.62 -18.03
C THR A 210 10.31 5.01 -16.91
N GLN A 211 11.63 4.96 -17.10
CA GLN A 211 12.61 4.40 -16.17
C GLN A 211 13.76 5.41 -15.99
N PRO A 212 14.45 5.44 -14.83
CA PRO A 212 15.66 6.23 -14.67
C PRO A 212 16.78 5.73 -15.60
N PRO A 213 17.81 6.54 -15.88
CA PRO A 213 18.97 6.10 -16.64
C PRO A 213 19.58 4.82 -16.02
N ALA A 214 19.95 3.86 -16.87
CA ALA A 214 20.41 2.54 -16.42
C ALA A 214 21.64 2.61 -15.50
N ASP A 215 22.53 3.56 -15.78
CA ASP A 215 23.74 3.86 -15.03
C ASP A 215 23.48 4.49 -13.65
N GLU A 216 22.29 5.07 -13.45
CA GLU A 216 21.88 5.67 -12.18
C GLU A 216 21.21 4.66 -11.23
N ILE A 217 20.74 3.51 -11.73
CA ILE A 217 20.01 2.52 -10.93
C ILE A 217 21.02 1.60 -10.21
N PRO A 218 21.15 1.68 -8.87
CA PRO A 218 22.15 0.89 -8.16
C PRO A 218 21.76 -0.59 -8.05
N SER A 219 22.77 -1.45 -7.93
CA SER A 219 22.58 -2.91 -7.78
C SER A 219 21.76 -3.33 -6.58
N TYR A 220 21.88 -2.59 -5.48
CA TYR A 220 21.10 -2.83 -4.27
C TYR A 220 19.63 -2.41 -4.38
N VAL A 221 19.18 -1.86 -5.51
CA VAL A 221 17.78 -1.48 -5.76
C VAL A 221 17.17 -2.33 -6.87
N HIS A 222 17.92 -2.61 -7.93
CA HIS A 222 17.40 -3.42 -9.04
C HIS A 222 17.48 -4.93 -8.79
N HIS A 223 18.35 -5.42 -7.88
CA HIS A 223 18.44 -6.84 -7.51
C HIS A 223 18.50 -7.81 -8.69
N ASP A 224 19.24 -7.44 -9.74
CA ASP A 224 19.32 -8.21 -11.00
C ASP A 224 17.96 -8.55 -11.67
N MET A 225 16.88 -7.85 -11.31
CA MET A 225 15.56 -7.99 -11.94
C MET A 225 15.64 -7.66 -13.44
N CYS A 226 14.93 -8.43 -14.26
CA CYS A 226 14.95 -8.27 -15.71
C CYS A 226 14.43 -6.90 -16.18
N GLY A 227 14.98 -6.42 -17.30
CA GLY A 227 14.57 -5.17 -17.94
C GLY A 227 14.82 -3.93 -17.10
N LEU A 228 15.69 -3.99 -16.10
CA LEU A 228 16.11 -2.86 -15.27
C LEU A 228 17.63 -2.68 -15.38
N ALA A 229 18.10 -1.44 -15.32
CA ALA A 229 19.52 -1.12 -15.53
C ALA A 229 20.06 -1.80 -16.82
N ASP A 230 21.24 -2.43 -16.72
CA ASP A 230 21.87 -3.20 -17.81
C ASP A 230 21.39 -4.68 -17.88
N ASN A 231 20.37 -5.07 -17.10
CA ASN A 231 19.88 -6.45 -17.08
C ASN A 231 19.13 -6.81 -18.37
N PRO A 232 19.17 -8.08 -18.79
CA PRO A 232 18.47 -8.54 -19.99
C PRO A 232 16.96 -8.26 -19.90
N PRO A 233 16.29 -8.02 -21.04
CA PRO A 233 14.85 -7.82 -21.06
C PRO A 233 14.13 -9.04 -20.49
N CYS A 234 13.00 -8.81 -19.84
CA CYS A 234 12.17 -9.90 -19.32
C CYS A 234 11.77 -10.85 -20.44
N PRO A 235 11.80 -12.17 -20.21
CA PRO A 235 11.38 -13.13 -21.22
C PRO A 235 9.95 -12.81 -21.65
N PRO A 236 9.63 -12.92 -22.96
CA PRO A 236 8.26 -12.74 -23.41
C PRO A 236 7.37 -13.74 -22.67
N LEU A 237 6.19 -13.26 -22.23
CA LEU A 237 5.18 -14.12 -21.64
C LEU A 237 4.93 -15.30 -22.59
N PRO A 238 5.00 -16.56 -22.11
CA PRO A 238 4.69 -17.72 -22.94
C PRO A 238 3.23 -17.73 -23.42
#